data_AF-A0A958MUC8-F1
#
_entry.id   AF-A0A958MUC8-F1
#
_cell.length_a   1.000
_cell.length_b   1.000
_cell.length_c   1.000
_cell.angle_alpha   90.00
_cell.angle_beta   90.00
_cell.angle_gamma   90.00
#
_symmetry.space_group_name_H-M   'P 1'
#
loop_
_entity.id
_entity.type
_entity.pdbx_description
1 polymer ?
#
loop_
_entity_poly.entity_id
_entity_poly.type
_entity_poly.pdbx_seq_one_letter_code
_entity_poly.pdbx_strand_id
1 'polypeptide(L)'
;MAKGIRGVLLAGVLLATTIQATEENGTAPTETQPHWSAHEFLSRYLATNEDLIQAQSRLEVSHQTWLAADDLYSSSFSLTPTSHWKDQTFTSGAGQSTYDDRSSDLVGRFVQTFPSGSELEFKAQGYMERANPTLGGIDRQYSLTLNQPLWQNSFGRQIRLERDRALHSYESEQGSYSSSRLITCETGLKLYFAAFSAQEAERDYALILNSAEKALEI
;
A
#
# COMPACT_ATOMS: atom_id res chain seq x y z
N MET A 1 3.44 8.85 29.95
CA MET A 1 4.90 8.81 29.71
C MET A 1 5.30 7.37 29.47
N ALA A 2 5.59 7.00 28.23
CA ALA A 2 6.26 5.75 27.88
C ALA A 2 7.03 6.02 26.58
N LYS A 3 8.35 6.12 26.69
CA LYS A 3 9.28 6.16 25.56
C LYS A 3 9.91 4.78 25.44
N GLY A 4 10.04 4.31 24.20
CA GLY A 4 11.14 3.43 23.82
C GLY A 4 10.72 2.12 23.20
N ILE A 5 10.67 2.08 21.85
CA ILE A 5 11.12 0.93 21.06
C ILE A 5 11.79 1.49 19.80
N ARG A 6 13.13 1.56 19.82
CA ARG A 6 13.99 1.50 18.62
C ARG A 6 14.64 0.12 18.66
N GLY A 7 14.57 -0.61 17.56
CA GLY A 7 15.18 -1.94 17.46
C GLY A 7 15.00 -2.53 16.08
N VAL A 8 15.69 -1.94 15.10
CA VAL A 8 16.00 -2.60 13.82
C VAL A 8 17.06 -3.65 14.13
N LEU A 9 16.73 -4.92 13.91
CA LEU A 9 17.69 -6.02 13.99
C LEU A 9 17.82 -6.65 12.59
N LEU A 10 18.85 -6.21 11.88
CA LEU A 10 19.53 -6.99 10.87
C LEU A 10 20.18 -8.19 11.56
N ALA A 11 19.83 -9.40 11.12
CA ALA A 11 20.59 -10.63 11.31
C ALA A 11 20.12 -11.58 10.21
N GLY A 12 20.94 -12.25 9.41
CA GLY A 12 22.38 -12.41 9.38
C GLY A 12 22.61 -13.52 8.36
N VAL A 13 23.19 -13.19 7.22
CA VAL A 13 23.65 -14.17 6.23
C VAL A 13 24.84 -14.87 6.85
N LEU A 14 24.68 -16.13 7.24
CA LEU A 14 25.75 -16.93 7.82
C LEU A 14 26.24 -17.96 6.79
N LEU A 15 27.54 -17.86 6.55
CA LEU A 15 28.38 -18.70 5.71
C LEU A 15 28.10 -20.19 5.90
N ALA A 16 28.00 -20.92 4.79
CA ALA A 16 28.35 -22.34 4.72
C ALA A 16 29.57 -22.50 3.82
N THR A 17 30.76 -22.30 4.38
CA THR A 17 32.01 -22.82 3.85
C THR A 17 32.20 -24.23 4.39
N THR A 18 32.09 -25.24 3.54
CA THR A 18 32.68 -26.56 3.80
C THR A 18 33.63 -26.88 2.64
N ILE A 19 34.91 -26.61 2.89
CA ILE A 19 36.02 -27.19 2.15
C ILE A 19 36.18 -28.60 2.70
N GLN A 20 35.92 -29.62 1.88
CA GLN A 20 36.45 -30.96 2.09
C GLN A 20 37.17 -31.36 0.81
N ALA A 21 38.48 -31.25 0.85
CA ALA A 21 39.38 -31.88 -0.10
C ALA A 21 39.62 -33.32 0.36
N THR A 22 39.23 -34.27 -0.48
CA THR A 22 39.79 -35.62 -0.52
C THR A 22 39.99 -35.95 -1.99
N GLU A 23 41.26 -36.13 -2.37
CA GLU A 23 41.73 -36.52 -3.70
C GLU A 23 41.29 -37.94 -4.10
N GLU A 24 41.46 -38.24 -5.39
CA GLU A 24 41.37 -39.53 -6.10
C GLU A 24 40.04 -39.87 -6.79
N ASN A 25 39.84 -39.27 -7.97
CA ASN A 25 39.96 -40.00 -9.25
C ASN A 25 39.64 -39.10 -10.43
N GLY A 26 40.37 -39.28 -11.52
CA GLY A 26 40.24 -38.51 -12.74
C GLY A 26 38.81 -38.48 -13.28
N THR A 27 38.23 -37.29 -13.30
CA THR A 27 37.40 -36.72 -14.36
C THR A 27 37.13 -35.28 -13.92
N ALA A 28 37.54 -34.31 -14.73
CA ALA A 28 37.20 -32.91 -14.48
C ALA A 28 35.69 -32.82 -14.25
N PRO A 29 35.20 -32.25 -13.13
CA PRO A 29 33.78 -32.03 -12.97
C PRO A 29 33.40 -31.05 -14.07
N THR A 30 32.75 -31.56 -15.10
CA THR A 30 32.05 -30.75 -16.08
C THR A 30 30.79 -30.28 -15.36
N GLU A 31 30.97 -29.39 -14.38
CA GLU A 31 29.86 -28.67 -13.76
C GLU A 31 29.38 -27.72 -14.85
N THR A 32 28.46 -28.21 -15.67
CA THR A 32 27.71 -27.39 -16.62
C THR A 32 26.95 -26.37 -15.78
N GLN A 33 27.57 -25.21 -15.54
CA GLN A 33 26.86 -24.08 -14.98
C GLN A 33 25.60 -23.90 -15.82
N PRO A 34 24.42 -23.75 -15.19
CA PRO A 34 23.18 -23.59 -15.93
C PRO A 34 23.31 -22.34 -16.80
N HIS A 35 23.49 -22.53 -18.10
CA HIS A 35 23.46 -21.45 -19.08
C HIS A 35 22.03 -20.93 -19.13
N TRP A 36 21.75 -19.90 -18.34
CA TRP A 36 20.49 -19.18 -18.47
C TRP A 36 20.47 -18.49 -19.81
N SER A 37 19.34 -18.63 -20.51
CA SER A 37 19.07 -17.80 -21.68
C SER A 37 18.99 -16.32 -21.24
N ALA A 38 19.27 -15.40 -22.16
CA ALA A 38 19.13 -13.96 -21.89
C ALA A 38 17.74 -13.61 -21.34
N HIS A 39 16.69 -14.29 -21.82
CA HIS A 39 15.31 -14.11 -21.37
C HIS A 39 15.09 -14.58 -19.92
N GLU A 40 15.60 -15.75 -19.54
CA GLU A 40 15.49 -16.28 -18.18
C GLU A 40 16.29 -15.43 -17.17
N PHE A 41 17.49 -14.97 -17.57
CA PHE A 41 18.27 -14.05 -16.74
C PHE A 41 17.51 -12.73 -16.55
N LEU A 42 17.03 -12.12 -17.64
CA LEU A 42 16.37 -10.83 -17.59
C LEU A 42 15.08 -10.88 -16.78
N SER A 43 14.26 -11.91 -16.95
CA SER A 43 13.02 -12.07 -16.19
C SER A 43 13.28 -12.18 -14.69
N ARG A 44 14.30 -12.94 -14.28
CA ARG A 44 14.73 -13.02 -12.87
C ARG A 44 15.31 -11.70 -12.37
N TYR A 45 16.18 -11.06 -13.15
CA TYR A 45 16.80 -9.79 -12.80
C TYR A 45 15.76 -8.69 -12.58
N LEU A 46 14.77 -8.58 -13.48
CA LEU A 46 13.68 -7.62 -13.34
C LEU A 46 12.81 -7.93 -12.10
N ALA A 47 12.59 -9.20 -11.79
CA ALA A 47 11.78 -9.59 -10.62
C ALA A 47 12.47 -9.32 -9.28
N THR A 48 13.81 -9.30 -9.24
CA THR A 48 14.59 -9.09 -8.00
C THR A 48 15.19 -7.69 -7.87
N ASN A 49 15.13 -6.85 -8.92
CA ASN A 49 15.71 -5.52 -8.88
C ASN A 49 14.95 -4.61 -7.90
N GLU A 50 15.65 -4.18 -6.84
CA GLU A 50 15.06 -3.38 -5.76
C GLU A 50 14.52 -2.03 -6.26
N ASP A 51 15.21 -1.36 -7.19
CA ASP A 51 14.78 -0.07 -7.73
C ASP A 51 13.46 -0.18 -8.50
N LEU A 52 13.31 -1.25 -9.31
CA LEU A 52 12.08 -1.51 -10.05
C LEU A 52 10.92 -1.87 -9.12
N ILE A 53 11.18 -2.64 -8.07
CA ILE A 53 10.20 -2.96 -7.02
C ILE A 53 9.75 -1.68 -6.30
N GLN A 54 10.68 -0.80 -5.93
CA GLN A 54 10.35 0.49 -5.31
C GLN A 54 9.57 1.40 -6.25
N ALA A 55 9.91 1.43 -7.55
CA ALA A 55 9.15 2.19 -8.55
C ALA A 55 7.72 1.65 -8.70
N GLN A 56 7.55 0.32 -8.70
CA GLN A 56 6.22 -0.31 -8.72
C GLN A 56 5.42 0.03 -7.45
N SER A 57 6.05 0.03 -6.28
CA SER A 57 5.40 0.41 -5.03
C SER A 57 4.93 1.87 -5.04
N ARG A 58 5.75 2.79 -5.56
CA ARG A 58 5.36 4.21 -5.73
C ARG A 58 4.17 4.37 -6.67
N LEU A 59 4.18 3.66 -7.80
CA LEU A 59 3.06 3.62 -8.73
C LEU A 59 1.78 3.14 -8.02
N GLU A 60 1.84 2.05 -7.27
CA GLU A 60 0.67 1.51 -6.55
C GLU A 60 0.14 2.51 -5.51
N VAL A 61 1.02 3.13 -4.72
CA VAL A 61 0.62 4.16 -3.75
C VAL A 61 -0.08 5.33 -4.45
N SER A 62 0.50 5.83 -5.56
CA SER A 62 -0.10 6.92 -6.32
C SER A 62 -1.48 6.56 -6.91
N HIS A 63 -1.63 5.31 -7.37
CA HIS A 63 -2.90 4.78 -7.88
C HIS A 63 -3.96 4.75 -6.78
N GLN A 64 -3.63 4.24 -5.59
CA GLN A 64 -4.54 4.23 -4.45
C GLN A 64 -4.92 5.65 -3.99
N THR A 65 -3.97 6.60 -4.02
CA THR A 65 -4.29 8.00 -3.69
C THR A 65 -5.23 8.64 -4.70
N TRP A 66 -5.10 8.31 -5.99
CA TRP A 66 -6.04 8.77 -7.01
C TRP A 66 -7.43 8.17 -6.83
N LEU A 67 -7.53 6.86 -6.56
CA LEU A 67 -8.82 6.22 -6.26
C LEU A 67 -9.51 6.83 -5.03
N ALA A 68 -8.75 7.08 -3.96
CA ALA A 68 -9.28 7.73 -2.76
C ALA A 68 -9.77 9.17 -3.03
N ALA A 69 -9.08 9.91 -3.90
CA ALA A 69 -9.50 11.25 -4.32
C ALA A 69 -10.73 11.23 -5.25
N ASP A 70 -10.91 10.17 -6.04
CA ASP A 70 -12.10 9.98 -6.88
C ASP A 70 -13.33 9.57 -6.05
N ASP A 71 -13.11 8.77 -4.99
CA ASP A 71 -14.14 8.34 -4.02
C ASP A 71 -14.74 9.52 -3.24
N LEU A 72 -14.13 10.72 -3.27
CA LEU A 72 -14.72 11.93 -2.69
C LEU A 72 -16.06 12.33 -3.31
N TYR A 73 -16.42 11.82 -4.50
CA TYR A 73 -17.74 12.01 -5.12
C TYR A 73 -18.71 10.84 -4.90
N SER A 74 -18.28 9.81 -4.17
CA SER A 74 -19.12 8.64 -3.95
C SER A 74 -20.20 8.92 -2.91
N SER A 75 -21.23 8.08 -2.94
CA SER A 75 -22.26 8.09 -1.91
C SER A 75 -21.81 7.21 -0.75
N SER A 76 -21.79 7.75 0.46
CA SER A 76 -21.50 6.99 1.67
C SER A 76 -22.80 6.68 2.42
N PHE A 77 -22.85 5.49 3.00
CA PHE A 77 -23.92 5.09 3.92
C PHE A 77 -23.29 4.61 5.21
N SER A 78 -23.76 5.16 6.33
CA SER A 78 -23.30 4.78 7.67
C SER A 78 -24.50 4.50 8.56
N LEU A 79 -24.41 3.41 9.31
CA LEU A 79 -25.31 3.09 10.42
C LEU A 79 -24.54 3.22 11.72
N THR A 80 -25.02 4.07 12.62
CA THR A 80 -24.41 4.30 13.92
C THR A 80 -25.44 3.98 14.99
N PRO A 81 -25.34 2.82 15.66
CA PRO A 81 -26.07 2.60 16.90
C PRO A 81 -25.39 3.39 18.02
N THR A 82 -26.17 4.11 18.80
CA THR A 82 -25.69 4.84 19.97
C THR A 82 -26.52 4.47 21.19
N SER A 83 -25.84 4.32 22.32
CA SER A 83 -26.47 4.13 23.63
C SER A 83 -26.03 5.27 24.53
N HIS A 84 -26.99 5.99 25.08
CA HIS A 84 -26.75 7.12 25.96
C HIS A 84 -27.18 6.73 27.37
N TRP A 85 -26.26 6.85 28.31
CA TRP A 85 -26.52 6.64 29.73
C TRP A 85 -26.29 7.97 30.44
N LYS A 86 -27.32 8.51 31.07
CA LYS A 86 -27.22 9.80 31.75
C LYS A 86 -27.97 9.77 33.07
N ASP A 87 -27.20 9.85 34.15
CA ASP A 87 -27.74 10.14 35.47
C ASP A 87 -27.90 11.66 35.63
N GLN A 88 -29.13 12.14 35.73
CA GLN A 88 -29.41 13.52 36.12
C GLN A 88 -29.90 13.55 37.55
N THR A 89 -29.15 14.23 38.42
CA THR A 89 -29.61 14.52 39.78
C THR A 89 -30.28 15.88 39.80
N PHE A 90 -31.53 15.90 40.27
CA PHE A 90 -32.27 17.13 40.53
C PHE A 90 -32.29 17.35 42.04
N THR A 91 -31.73 18.48 42.48
CA THR A 91 -31.79 18.89 43.88
C THR A 91 -32.87 19.95 44.01
N SER A 92 -34.00 19.59 44.64
CA SER A 92 -35.01 20.55 45.05
C SER A 92 -35.00 20.68 46.57
N GLY A 93 -35.55 21.78 47.11
CA GLY A 93 -35.55 22.07 48.55
C GLY A 93 -36.20 21.01 49.45
N ALA A 94 -36.84 19.97 48.89
CA ALA A 94 -37.43 18.85 49.61
C ALA A 94 -36.59 17.55 49.59
N GLY A 95 -35.46 17.52 48.86
CA GLY A 95 -34.58 16.34 48.75
C GLY A 95 -33.97 16.18 47.35
N GLN A 96 -32.96 15.31 47.25
CA GLN A 96 -32.32 14.96 45.98
C GLN A 96 -33.06 13.80 45.32
N SER A 97 -33.48 13.98 44.06
CA SER A 97 -34.03 12.91 43.23
C SER A 97 -33.08 12.61 42.08
N THR A 98 -32.70 11.34 41.93
CA THR A 98 -31.87 10.87 40.80
C THR A 98 -32.77 10.32 39.71
N TYR A 99 -32.61 10.81 38.48
CA TYR A 99 -33.21 10.25 37.27
C TYR A 99 -32.12 9.51 36.49
N ASP A 100 -32.30 8.21 36.27
CA ASP A 100 -31.45 7.37 35.41
C ASP A 100 -32.11 7.32 34.01
N ASP A 101 -31.56 8.07 33.06
CA ASP A 101 -31.97 8.01 31.65
C ASP A 101 -31.11 6.99 30.91
N ARG A 102 -31.76 5.89 30.53
CA ARG A 102 -31.20 4.90 29.61
C ARG A 102 -31.99 5.04 28.32
N SER A 103 -31.28 5.37 27.25
CA SER A 103 -31.87 5.40 25.93
C SER A 103 -30.90 4.84 24.90
N SER A 104 -31.46 4.19 23.90
CA SER A 104 -30.73 3.72 22.72
C SER A 104 -31.38 4.29 21.46
N ASP A 105 -30.54 4.65 20.50
CA ASP A 105 -30.96 5.14 19.20
C ASP A 105 -30.15 4.51 18.07
N LEU A 106 -30.78 4.42 16.90
CA LEU A 106 -30.14 3.99 15.66
C LEU A 106 -30.19 5.15 14.68
N VAL A 107 -29.02 5.60 14.24
CA VAL A 107 -28.87 6.65 13.23
C VAL A 107 -28.39 6.04 11.93
N GLY A 108 -29.23 6.05 10.91
CA GLY A 108 -28.83 5.83 9.51
C GLY A 108 -28.54 7.17 8.85
N ARG A 109 -27.39 7.27 8.18
CA ARG A 109 -26.98 8.47 7.44
C ARG A 109 -26.49 8.07 6.06
N PHE A 110 -27.08 8.67 5.04
CA PHE A 110 -26.64 8.60 3.65
C PHE A 110 -26.13 9.98 3.25
N VAL A 111 -24.92 10.06 2.69
CA VAL A 111 -24.32 11.31 2.20
C VAL A 111 -23.91 11.13 0.75
N GLN A 112 -24.35 12.01 -0.13
CA GLN A 112 -23.89 12.09 -1.52
C GLN A 112 -23.16 13.41 -1.75
N THR A 113 -21.89 13.32 -2.13
CA THR A 113 -21.07 14.48 -2.48
C THR A 113 -21.09 14.69 -3.98
N PHE A 114 -21.41 15.92 -4.42
CA PHE A 114 -21.46 16.28 -5.84
C PHE A 114 -20.14 16.91 -6.31
N PRO A 115 -19.84 16.88 -7.62
CA PRO A 115 -18.72 17.60 -8.20
C PRO A 115 -18.70 19.10 -7.89
N SER A 116 -19.87 19.70 -7.64
CA SER A 116 -20.02 21.09 -7.18
C SER A 116 -19.58 21.33 -5.73
N GLY A 117 -19.08 20.31 -5.02
CA GLY A 117 -18.74 20.34 -3.60
C GLY A 117 -19.96 20.44 -2.68
N SER A 118 -21.17 20.27 -3.21
CA SER A 118 -22.39 20.19 -2.42
C SER A 118 -22.54 18.80 -1.84
N GLU A 119 -23.09 18.68 -0.64
CA GLU A 119 -23.37 17.39 0.00
C GLU A 119 -24.87 17.30 0.29
N LEU A 120 -25.50 16.23 -0.18
CA LEU A 120 -26.87 15.88 0.19
C LEU A 120 -26.82 14.80 1.27
N GLU A 121 -27.29 15.13 2.47
CA GLU A 121 -27.36 14.23 3.60
C GLU A 121 -28.82 13.86 3.88
N PHE A 122 -29.12 12.56 3.86
CA PHE A 122 -30.35 12.01 4.43
C PHE A 122 -30.02 11.30 5.73
N LYS A 123 -30.61 11.76 6.83
CA LYS A 123 -30.45 11.18 8.17
C LYS A 123 -31.79 10.69 8.68
N ALA A 124 -31.82 9.44 9.11
CA ALA A 124 -32.94 8.79 9.78
C ALA A 124 -32.49 8.34 11.17
N GLN A 125 -33.20 8.77 12.20
CA GLN A 125 -32.93 8.42 13.59
C GLN A 125 -34.18 7.78 14.19
N GLY A 126 -34.02 6.57 14.73
CA GLY A 126 -35.07 5.87 15.48
C GLY A 126 -34.68 5.72 16.93
N TYR A 127 -35.59 6.08 17.84
CA TYR A 127 -35.41 5.87 19.28
C TYR A 127 -35.97 4.50 19.65
N MET A 128 -35.15 3.66 20.27
CA MET A 128 -35.47 2.25 20.53
C MET A 128 -36.09 2.01 21.92
N GLU A 129 -36.00 3.00 22.83
CA GLU A 129 -36.48 2.90 24.22
C GLU A 129 -37.56 3.93 24.55
N ARG A 130 -38.58 3.51 25.34
CA ARG A 130 -39.72 4.32 25.82
C ARG A 130 -39.34 5.37 26.89
N ALA A 131 -38.06 5.62 27.15
CA ALA A 131 -37.60 6.35 28.34
C ALA A 131 -37.70 7.89 28.26
N ASN A 132 -38.20 8.46 27.15
CA ASN A 132 -38.43 9.90 27.05
C ASN A 132 -39.92 10.25 26.87
N PRO A 133 -40.70 10.35 27.96
CA PRO A 133 -42.11 10.76 27.89
C PRO A 133 -42.30 12.28 27.79
N THR A 134 -41.26 13.09 27.57
CA THR A 134 -41.43 14.55 27.52
C THR A 134 -41.75 15.04 26.11
N LEU A 135 -43.05 15.32 25.92
CA LEU A 135 -43.68 16.12 24.86
C LEU A 135 -43.66 15.51 23.44
N GLY A 136 -44.53 14.52 23.23
CA GLY A 136 -45.24 14.37 21.96
C GLY A 136 -44.73 13.33 20.97
N GLY A 137 -44.61 12.06 21.35
CA GLY A 137 -44.86 10.92 20.45
C GLY A 137 -44.07 10.83 19.13
N ILE A 138 -42.87 11.39 19.02
CA ILE A 138 -42.03 11.24 17.84
C ILE A 138 -40.99 10.15 18.10
N ASP A 139 -41.32 8.92 17.73
CA ASP A 139 -40.43 7.74 17.83
C ASP A 139 -39.31 7.77 16.76
N ARG A 140 -39.45 8.63 15.74
CA ARG A 140 -38.57 8.68 14.57
C ARG A 140 -38.36 10.10 14.07
N GLN A 141 -37.12 10.47 13.83
CA GLN A 141 -36.74 11.73 13.22
C GLN A 141 -36.11 11.47 11.85
N TYR A 142 -36.59 12.19 10.84
CA TYR A 142 -36.01 12.19 9.50
C TYR A 142 -35.60 13.61 9.15
N SER A 143 -34.39 13.78 8.62
CA SER A 143 -33.92 15.07 8.11
C SER A 143 -33.23 14.89 6.77
N LEU A 144 -33.51 15.82 5.86
CA LEU A 144 -32.83 15.97 4.59
C LEU A 144 -32.11 17.32 4.61
N THR A 145 -30.79 17.30 4.45
CA THR A 145 -29.94 18.48 4.52
C THR A 145 -29.14 18.61 3.22
N LEU A 146 -29.07 19.82 2.68
CA LEU A 146 -28.17 20.17 1.58
C LEU A 146 -27.11 21.13 2.11
N ASN A 147 -25.87 20.66 2.22
CA ASN A 147 -24.73 21.48 2.60
C ASN A 147 -24.06 22.04 1.34
N GLN A 148 -23.92 23.37 1.26
CA GLN A 148 -23.18 24.03 0.18
C GLN A 148 -22.08 24.92 0.78
N PRO A 149 -20.82 24.46 0.81
CA PRO A 149 -19.71 25.25 1.29
C PRO A 149 -19.31 26.32 0.26
N LEU A 150 -20.03 27.45 0.24
CA LEU A 150 -19.81 28.53 -0.75
C LEU A 150 -18.44 29.22 -0.59
N TRP A 151 -17.83 29.16 0.61
CA TRP A 151 -16.72 30.02 1.04
C TRP A 151 -15.42 29.23 1.19
N GLN A 152 -15.49 28.04 1.79
CA GLN A 152 -14.33 27.17 2.04
C GLN A 152 -13.96 26.33 0.82
N ASN A 153 -14.91 26.04 -0.07
CA ASN A 153 -14.70 25.18 -1.23
C ASN A 153 -15.51 25.71 -2.41
N SER A 154 -15.13 26.89 -2.95
CA SER A 154 -15.83 27.63 -4.01
C SER A 154 -16.39 26.72 -5.10
N PHE A 155 -17.65 26.32 -4.95
CA PHE A 155 -18.34 25.33 -5.78
C PHE A 155 -17.51 24.08 -6.11
N GLY A 156 -16.88 23.46 -5.11
CA GLY A 156 -16.18 22.18 -5.27
C GLY A 156 -14.81 22.27 -5.93
N ARG A 157 -14.29 23.48 -6.15
CA ARG A 157 -12.98 23.70 -6.81
C ARG A 157 -11.84 22.99 -6.09
N GLN A 158 -11.83 22.98 -4.75
CA GLN A 158 -10.73 22.37 -3.99
C GLN A 158 -10.72 20.85 -4.19
N ILE A 159 -11.89 20.20 -4.13
CA ILE A 159 -12.02 18.75 -4.33
C ILE A 159 -11.62 18.35 -5.75
N ARG A 160 -12.08 19.11 -6.77
CA ARG A 160 -11.65 18.90 -8.16
C ARG A 160 -10.13 19.03 -8.33
N LEU A 161 -9.55 20.07 -7.75
CA LEU A 161 -8.11 20.31 -7.81
C LEU A 161 -7.32 19.19 -7.12
N GLU A 162 -7.81 18.66 -6.00
CA GLU A 162 -7.19 17.55 -5.28
C GLU A 162 -7.20 16.27 -6.12
N ARG A 163 -8.34 15.96 -6.75
CA ARG A 163 -8.44 14.86 -7.72
C ARG A 163 -7.49 15.03 -8.91
N ASP A 164 -7.49 16.20 -9.53
CA ASP A 164 -6.64 16.46 -10.71
C ASP A 164 -5.16 16.35 -10.35
N ARG A 165 -4.77 16.81 -9.15
CA ARG A 165 -3.41 16.62 -8.61
C ARG A 165 -3.08 15.14 -8.41
N ALA A 166 -4.00 14.36 -7.84
CA ALA A 166 -3.78 12.93 -7.62
C ALA A 166 -3.66 12.18 -8.97
N LEU A 167 -4.49 12.52 -9.95
CA LEU A 167 -4.42 11.97 -11.31
C LEU A 167 -3.07 12.27 -11.97
N HIS A 168 -2.64 13.54 -11.98
CA HIS A 168 -1.35 13.91 -12.56
C HIS A 168 -0.17 13.27 -11.83
N SER A 169 -0.26 13.08 -10.51
CA SER A 169 0.75 12.35 -9.74
C SER A 169 0.82 10.89 -10.19
N TYR A 170 -0.32 10.23 -10.37
CA TYR A 170 -0.38 8.85 -10.88
C TYR A 170 0.19 8.72 -12.29
N GLU A 171 -0.18 9.61 -13.22
CA GLU A 171 0.35 9.64 -14.59
C GLU A 171 1.88 9.83 -14.61
N SER A 172 2.39 10.71 -13.74
CA SER A 172 3.83 10.96 -13.58
C SER A 172 4.57 9.72 -13.06
N GLU A 173 4.02 9.03 -12.06
CA GLU A 173 4.60 7.79 -11.53
C GLU A 173 4.52 6.65 -12.54
N GLN A 174 3.48 6.59 -13.37
CA GLN A 174 3.38 5.62 -14.46
C GLN A 174 4.48 5.83 -15.50
N GLY A 175 4.72 7.08 -15.88
CA GLY A 175 5.84 7.46 -16.74
C GLY A 175 7.19 7.06 -16.13
N SER A 176 7.38 7.38 -14.84
CA SER A 176 8.61 7.07 -14.10
C SER A 176 8.85 5.55 -14.00
N TYR A 177 7.83 4.76 -13.68
CA TYR A 177 7.90 3.30 -13.66
C TYR A 177 8.29 2.72 -15.03
N SER A 178 7.66 3.21 -16.11
CA SER A 178 7.98 2.76 -17.47
C SER A 178 9.44 3.03 -17.85
N SER A 179 9.94 4.22 -17.48
CA SER A 179 11.34 4.60 -17.69
C SER A 179 12.30 3.72 -16.87
N SER A 180 12.03 3.53 -15.57
CA SER A 180 12.83 2.65 -14.71
C SER A 180 12.89 1.24 -15.25
N ARG A 181 11.76 0.68 -15.72
CA ARG A 181 11.72 -0.66 -16.31
C ARG A 181 12.62 -0.78 -17.54
N LEU A 182 12.65 0.23 -18.42
CA LEU A 182 13.53 0.24 -19.58
C LEU A 182 15.01 0.31 -19.18
N ILE A 183 15.36 1.19 -18.24
CA ILE A 183 16.73 1.34 -17.74
C ILE A 183 17.22 0.05 -17.05
N THR A 184 16.38 -0.57 -16.21
CA THR A 184 16.70 -1.83 -15.55
C THR A 184 16.84 -2.97 -16.56
N CYS A 185 16.00 -3.01 -17.60
CA CYS A 185 16.12 -3.96 -18.69
C CYS A 185 17.46 -3.82 -19.43
N GLU A 186 17.82 -2.58 -19.80
CA GLU A 186 19.10 -2.28 -20.46
C GLU A 186 20.29 -2.68 -19.57
N THR A 187 20.23 -2.34 -18.29
CA THR A 187 21.28 -2.68 -17.31
C THR A 187 21.42 -4.19 -17.15
N GLY A 188 20.30 -4.91 -17.08
CA GLY A 188 20.27 -6.37 -17.04
C GLY A 188 20.91 -7.00 -18.28
N LEU A 189 20.56 -6.53 -19.47
CA LEU A 189 21.17 -7.03 -20.72
C LEU A 189 22.68 -6.77 -20.76
N LYS A 190 23.13 -5.58 -20.36
CA LYS A 190 24.57 -5.26 -20.28
C LYS A 190 25.31 -6.21 -19.33
N LEU A 191 24.74 -6.50 -18.16
CA LEU A 191 25.30 -7.45 -17.20
C LEU A 191 25.36 -8.87 -17.78
N TYR A 192 24.30 -9.30 -18.47
CA TYR A 192 24.26 -10.62 -19.11
C TYR A 192 25.36 -10.77 -20.15
N PHE A 193 25.49 -9.82 -21.08
CA PHE A 193 26.53 -9.89 -22.11
C PHE A 193 27.94 -9.77 -21.53
N ALA A 194 28.14 -8.96 -20.50
CA ALA A 194 29.42 -8.90 -19.80
C ALA A 194 29.79 -10.25 -19.17
N ALA A 195 28.85 -10.88 -18.45
CA ALA A 195 29.06 -12.21 -17.86
C ALA A 195 29.30 -13.28 -18.92
N PHE A 196 28.53 -13.27 -20.01
CA PHE A 196 28.71 -14.19 -21.13
C PHE A 196 30.09 -14.06 -21.77
N SER A 197 30.54 -12.83 -22.05
CA SER A 197 31.87 -12.58 -22.61
C SER A 197 33.02 -13.01 -21.68
N ALA A 198 32.83 -12.85 -20.36
CA ALA A 198 33.80 -13.31 -19.37
C ALA A 198 33.89 -14.84 -19.32
N GLN A 199 32.75 -15.53 -19.46
CA GLN A 199 32.70 -16.99 -19.50
C GLN A 199 33.35 -17.55 -20.78
N GLU A 200 33.16 -16.91 -21.94
CA GLU A 200 33.86 -17.26 -23.16
C GLU A 200 35.38 -17.07 -23.03
N ALA A 201 35.81 -15.94 -22.46
CA ALA A 201 37.22 -15.69 -22.21
C ALA A 201 37.85 -16.74 -21.27
N GLU A 202 37.17 -17.13 -20.20
CA GLU A 202 37.63 -18.17 -19.28
C GLU A 202 37.79 -19.52 -19.99
N ARG A 203 36.83 -19.88 -20.84
CA ARG A 203 36.90 -21.10 -21.65
C ARG A 203 38.09 -21.08 -22.62
N ASP A 204 38.35 -19.95 -23.26
CA ASP A 204 39.50 -19.80 -24.16
C ASP A 204 40.83 -19.90 -23.39
N TYR A 205 40.93 -19.28 -22.20
CA TYR A 205 42.10 -19.42 -21.34
C TYR A 205 42.32 -20.86 -20.87
N ALA A 206 41.26 -21.59 -20.53
CA ALA A 206 41.36 -23.00 -20.15
C ALA A 206 41.83 -23.89 -21.32
N LEU A 207 41.41 -23.61 -22.55
CA LEU A 207 41.90 -24.30 -23.74
C LEU A 207 43.38 -24.02 -23.99
N ILE A 208 43.79 -22.75 -23.87
CA ILE A 208 45.20 -22.34 -24.01
C ILE A 208 46.06 -23.03 -22.95
N LEU A 209 45.62 -23.02 -21.69
CA LEU A 209 46.34 -23.67 -20.59
C LEU A 209 46.52 -25.17 -20.84
N ASN A 210 45.44 -25.89 -21.16
CA ASN A 210 45.50 -27.33 -21.50
C ASN A 210 46.43 -27.61 -22.68
N SER A 211 46.46 -26.72 -23.69
CA SER A 211 47.36 -26.86 -24.83
C SER A 211 48.82 -26.63 -24.45
N ALA A 212 49.08 -25.69 -23.55
CA ALA A 212 50.42 -25.39 -23.04
C ALA A 212 50.95 -26.50 -22.13
N GLU A 213 50.09 -27.07 -21.26
CA GLU A 213 50.43 -28.23 -20.43
C GLU A 213 50.85 -29.43 -21.28
N LYS A 214 50.04 -29.78 -22.29
CA LYS A 214 50.38 -30.87 -23.24
C LYS A 214 51.68 -30.63 -24.01
N ALA A 215 52.02 -29.36 -24.29
CA ALA A 215 53.26 -29.01 -24.99
C ALA A 215 54.50 -29.08 -24.08
N LEU A 216 54.32 -28.98 -22.76
CA LEU A 216 55.38 -29.04 -21.76
C LEU A 216 55.66 -30.45 -21.23
N GLU A 217 54.77 -31.42 -21.44
CA GLU A 217 54.96 -32.85 -21.10
C GLU A 217 55.96 -33.60 -22.03
N ILE A 218 57.00 -32.91 -22.54
CA ILE A 218 58.12 -33.46 -23.31
C ILE A 218 59.32 -33.68 -22.39
#